data_AF-A0A1J4TPK2-F1
#
_entry.id   AF-A0A1J4TPK2-F1
#
_cell.length_a   1.000
_cell.length_b   1.000
_cell.length_c   1.000
_cell.angle_alpha   90.00
_cell.angle_beta   90.00
_cell.angle_gamma   90.00
#
_symmetry.space_group_name_H-M   'P 1'
#
loop_
_entity.id
_entity.type
_entity.pdbx_description
1 polymer ?
#
loop_
_entity_poly.entity_id
_entity_poly.type
_entity_poly.pdbx_seq_one_letter_code
_entity_poly.pdbx_strand_id
1 'polypeptide(L)'
;MELKDVILSTLAEMEDLPVEQVQTFQKKEKIKSVIREVEAEITTSTNESEVLFLNSIRERLLVLFEGFQAPNNTNIEAKVDLTLNFLEYVLGTIDSRVEKLAKGDKK
;
A
#
# COMPACT_ATOMS: atom_id res chain seq x y z
N MET A 1 0.07 -56.24 -34.88
CA MET A 1 -0.64 -54.96 -34.72
C MET A 1 0.27 -53.88 -35.23
N GLU A 2 -0.19 -53.06 -36.16
CA GLU A 2 0.60 -51.94 -36.67
C GLU A 2 0.59 -50.81 -35.62
N LEU A 3 1.66 -50.02 -35.55
CA LEU A 3 1.79 -48.90 -34.60
C LEU A 3 0.61 -47.93 -34.64
N LYS A 4 -0.05 -47.83 -35.79
CA LYS A 4 -1.24 -46.99 -36.00
C LYS A 4 -2.43 -47.45 -35.14
N ASP A 5 -2.61 -48.76 -34.99
CA ASP A 5 -3.73 -49.33 -34.23
C ASP A 5 -3.55 -49.12 -32.72
N VAL A 6 -2.30 -49.17 -32.24
CA VAL A 6 -1.95 -48.91 -30.84
C VAL A 6 -2.17 -47.44 -30.49
N ILE A 7 -1.79 -46.51 -31.37
CA ILE A 7 -1.99 -45.07 -31.16
C ILE A 7 -3.49 -44.73 -31.16
N LEU A 8 -4.27 -45.30 -32.07
CA LEU A 8 -5.72 -45.11 -32.13
C LEU A 8 -6.42 -45.66 -30.88
N SER A 9 -5.99 -46.82 -30.38
CA SER A 9 -6.49 -47.38 -29.11
C SER A 9 -6.16 -46.47 -27.91
N THR A 10 -4.96 -45.88 -27.88
CA THR A 10 -4.55 -45.02 -26.77
C THR A 10 -5.27 -43.67 -26.81
N LEU A 11 -5.51 -43.13 -28.01
CA LEU A 11 -6.30 -41.91 -28.21
C LEU A 11 -7.78 -42.10 -27.84
N ALA A 12 -8.37 -43.25 -28.22
CA ALA A 12 -9.74 -43.59 -27.86
C ALA A 12 -9.92 -43.76 -26.34
N GLU A 13 -8.93 -44.32 -25.65
CA GLU A 13 -8.94 -44.47 -24.19
C GLU A 13 -8.82 -43.13 -23.44
N MET A 14 -8.22 -42.10 -24.06
CA MET A 14 -8.12 -40.75 -23.50
C MET A 14 -9.37 -39.88 -23.73
N GLU A 15 -10.21 -40.19 -24.73
CA GLU A 15 -11.45 -39.45 -25.03
C GLU A 15 -12.62 -39.79 -24.09
N ASP A 16 -12.60 -40.95 -23.44
CA ASP A 16 -13.65 -41.42 -22.52
C ASP A 16 -13.50 -40.93 -21.06
N LEU A 17 -12.57 -39.99 -20.80
CA LEU A 17 -12.52 -39.31 -19.52
C LEU A 17 -13.60 -38.23 -19.47
N PRO A 18 -14.51 -38.24 -18.47
CA PRO A 18 -15.46 -37.15 -18.32
C PRO A 18 -14.69 -35.86 -18.09
N VAL A 19 -14.76 -34.95 -19.06
CA VAL A 19 -14.29 -33.59 -18.92
C VAL A 19 -15.15 -32.95 -17.82
N GLU A 20 -14.65 -32.96 -16.59
CA GLU A 20 -15.23 -32.23 -15.45
C GLU A 20 -15.25 -30.72 -15.76
N GLN A 21 -16.27 -30.27 -16.49
CA GLN A 21 -16.52 -28.85 -16.78
C GLN A 21 -17.17 -28.10 -15.60
N VAL A 22 -16.74 -28.33 -14.35
CA VAL A 22 -17.34 -27.65 -13.17
C VAL A 22 -16.32 -26.86 -12.34
N GLN A 23 -15.01 -26.99 -12.56
CA GLN A 23 -14.02 -26.40 -11.64
C GLN A 23 -13.37 -25.07 -12.08
N THR A 24 -13.64 -24.56 -13.28
CA THR A 24 -12.99 -23.33 -13.80
C THR A 24 -13.68 -22.02 -13.40
N PHE A 25 -14.96 -22.06 -13.00
CA PHE A 25 -15.69 -20.85 -12.56
C PHE A 25 -15.40 -20.47 -11.10
N GLN A 26 -15.20 -21.45 -10.21
CA GLN A 26 -14.95 -21.16 -8.78
C GLN A 26 -13.53 -20.65 -8.48
N LYS A 27 -12.54 -20.97 -9.33
CA LYS A 27 -11.16 -20.50 -9.15
C LYS A 27 -11.00 -19.02 -9.50
N LYS A 28 -11.76 -18.51 -10.49
CA LYS A 28 -11.74 -17.08 -10.85
C LYS A 28 -12.39 -16.20 -9.79
N GLU A 29 -13.49 -16.66 -9.16
CA GLU A 29 -14.16 -15.89 -8.09
C GLU A 29 -13.34 -15.85 -6.80
N LYS A 30 -12.73 -16.97 -6.38
CA LYS A 30 -11.83 -16.99 -5.21
C LYS A 30 -10.59 -16.11 -5.40
N ILE A 31 -10.01 -16.08 -6.60
CA ILE A 31 -8.89 -15.18 -6.89
C ILE A 31 -9.35 -13.71 -6.87
N LYS A 32 -10.55 -13.41 -7.39
CA LYS A 32 -11.13 -12.06 -7.33
C LYS A 32 -11.47 -11.59 -5.91
N SER A 33 -11.96 -12.48 -5.05
CA SER A 33 -12.27 -12.17 -3.66
C SER A 33 -10.99 -11.96 -2.84
N VAL A 34 -9.98 -12.80 -3.04
CA VAL A 34 -8.67 -12.65 -2.39
C VAL A 34 -7.96 -11.38 -2.85
N ILE A 35 -8.02 -11.03 -4.15
CA ILE A 35 -7.45 -9.76 -4.65
C ILE A 35 -8.18 -8.55 -4.03
N ARG A 36 -9.51 -8.60 -3.91
CA ARG A 36 -10.29 -7.52 -3.25
C ARG A 36 -9.99 -7.37 -1.76
N GLU A 37 -9.82 -8.47 -1.04
CA GLU A 37 -9.47 -8.45 0.39
C GLU A 37 -8.05 -7.90 0.58
N VAL A 38 -7.10 -8.31 -0.27
CA VAL A 38 -5.73 -7.78 -0.27
C VAL A 38 -5.70 -6.30 -0.67
N GLU A 39 -6.47 -5.87 -1.67
CA GLU A 39 -6.61 -4.45 -2.03
C GLU A 39 -7.22 -3.62 -0.87
N ALA A 40 -8.23 -4.15 -0.19
CA ALA A 40 -8.83 -3.50 0.97
C ALA A 40 -7.84 -3.36 2.14
N GLU A 41 -7.07 -4.41 2.48
CA GLU A 41 -6.03 -4.36 3.51
C GLU A 41 -4.86 -3.42 3.15
N ILE A 42 -4.49 -3.36 1.87
CA ILE A 42 -3.46 -2.41 1.39
C ILE A 42 -3.97 -0.97 1.53
N THR A 43 -5.24 -0.70 1.17
CA THR A 43 -5.81 0.65 1.30
C THR A 43 -5.96 1.09 2.75
N THR A 44 -6.39 0.20 3.66
CA THR A 44 -6.48 0.51 5.09
C THR A 44 -5.11 0.75 5.72
N SER A 45 -4.12 -0.08 5.41
CA SER A 45 -2.74 0.12 5.89
C SER A 45 -2.09 1.40 5.37
N THR A 46 -2.37 1.81 4.12
CA THR A 46 -1.93 3.13 3.63
C THR A 46 -2.59 4.29 4.37
N ASN A 47 -3.88 4.18 4.70
CA ASN A 47 -4.60 5.22 5.45
C ASN A 47 -4.10 5.32 6.89
N GLU A 48 -3.86 4.19 7.56
CA GLU A 48 -3.26 4.15 8.90
C GLU A 48 -1.87 4.77 8.92
N SER A 49 -1.04 4.48 7.90
CA SER A 49 0.29 5.07 7.76
C SER A 49 0.24 6.60 7.60
N GLU A 50 -0.79 7.12 6.92
CA GLU A 50 -0.97 8.56 6.73
C GLU A 50 -1.44 9.24 8.01
N VAL A 51 -2.38 8.63 8.72
CA VAL A 51 -2.83 9.11 10.04
C VAL A 51 -1.67 9.17 11.02
N LEU A 52 -0.80 8.16 11.04
CA LEU A 52 0.42 8.14 11.86
C LEU A 52 1.38 9.26 11.48
N PHE A 53 1.63 9.48 10.18
CA PHE A 53 2.49 10.56 9.69
C PHE A 53 1.97 11.93 10.14
N LEU A 54 0.68 12.22 9.91
CA LEU A 54 0.07 13.50 10.28
C LEU A 54 0.06 13.71 11.81
N ASN A 55 -0.23 12.67 12.59
CA ASN A 55 -0.14 12.73 14.05
C ASN A 55 1.29 13.07 14.51
N SER A 56 2.31 12.48 13.88
CA SER A 56 3.70 12.74 14.24
C SER A 56 4.11 14.20 13.98
N ILE A 57 3.64 14.82 12.90
CA ILE A 57 3.88 16.25 12.62
C ILE A 57 3.13 17.10 13.65
N ARG A 58 1.86 16.77 13.93
CA ARG A 58 1.05 17.48 14.91
C ARG A 58 1.72 17.52 16.28
N GLU A 59 2.18 16.37 16.79
CA GLU A 59 2.84 16.26 18.09
C GLU A 59 4.12 17.08 18.15
N ARG A 60 4.95 17.02 17.10
CA ARG A 60 6.18 17.84 17.02
C ARG A 60 5.86 19.34 17.07
N LEU A 61 4.83 19.79 16.34
CA LEU A 61 4.41 21.19 16.35
C LEU A 61 3.86 21.63 17.72
N LEU A 62 3.07 20.77 18.38
CA LEU A 62 2.56 21.05 19.73
C LEU A 62 3.69 21.27 20.73
N VAL A 63 4.66 20.35 20.78
CA VAL A 63 5.84 20.48 21.65
C VAL A 63 6.64 21.74 21.34
N LEU A 64 6.72 22.11 20.06
CA LEU A 64 7.37 23.35 19.63
C LEU A 64 6.66 24.58 20.21
N PHE A 65 5.33 24.65 20.10
CA PHE A 65 4.54 25.75 20.65
C PHE A 65 4.63 25.82 22.18
N GLU A 66 4.55 24.68 22.87
CA GLU A 66 4.75 24.61 24.32
C GLU A 66 6.15 25.13 24.71
N GLY A 67 7.18 24.73 23.97
CA GLY A 67 8.55 25.19 24.19
C GLY A 67 8.71 26.70 23.99
N PHE A 68 7.99 27.29 23.03
CA PHE A 68 8.00 28.74 22.82
C PHE A 68 7.24 29.52 23.89
N GLN A 69 6.18 28.94 24.44
CA GLN A 69 5.35 29.54 25.49
C GLN A 69 5.92 29.32 26.91
N ALA A 70 7.01 28.55 27.05
CA ALA A 70 7.61 28.26 28.34
C ALA A 70 8.06 29.53 29.09
N PRO A 71 7.83 29.62 30.42
CA PRO A 71 8.32 30.75 31.21
C PRO A 71 9.86 30.77 31.19
N ASN A 72 10.44 31.96 31.16
CA ASN A 72 11.90 32.19 31.05
C ASN A 72 12.52 31.68 29.73
N ASN A 73 11.76 31.70 28.64
CA ASN A 73 12.29 31.41 27.31
C ASN A 73 13.31 32.49 26.88
N THR A 74 14.60 32.20 27.05
CA THR A 74 15.71 33.06 26.60
C THR A 74 16.16 32.69 25.18
N ASN A 75 16.89 33.60 24.52
CA ASN A 75 17.41 33.42 23.15
C ASN A 75 16.33 33.13 22.11
N ILE A 76 15.23 33.89 22.16
CA ILE A 76 14.07 33.70 21.27
C ILE A 76 14.45 33.84 19.81
N GLU A 77 15.28 34.81 19.43
CA GLU A 77 15.71 35.00 18.03
C GLU A 77 16.38 33.75 17.46
N ALA A 78 17.39 33.22 18.15
CA ALA A 78 18.07 31.98 17.72
C ALA A 78 17.13 30.77 17.66
N LYS A 79 16.14 30.70 18.58
CA LYS A 79 15.12 29.63 18.57
C LYS A 79 14.15 29.78 17.41
N VAL A 80 13.76 31.02 17.06
CA VAL A 80 12.92 31.31 15.90
C VAL A 80 13.65 30.96 14.61
N ASP A 81 14.93 31.31 14.48
CA ASP A 81 15.75 30.96 13.31
C ASP A 81 15.87 29.43 13.15
N LEU A 82 16.15 28.71 14.25
CA LEU A 82 16.18 27.25 14.23
C LEU A 82 14.81 26.65 13.87
N THR A 83 13.75 27.26 14.37
CA THR A 83 12.37 26.83 14.10
C THR A 83 11.99 27.04 12.64
N LEU A 84 12.39 28.16 12.05
CA LEU A 84 12.20 28.43 10.63
C LEU A 84 12.86 27.34 9.78
N ASN A 85 14.13 27.03 10.04
CA ASN A 85 14.84 25.94 9.35
C ASN A 85 14.15 24.59 9.53
N PHE A 86 13.66 24.29 10.73
CA PHE A 86 12.90 23.07 10.99
C PHE A 86 11.57 23.03 10.20
N LEU A 87 10.83 24.14 10.15
CA LEU A 87 9.57 24.24 9.43
C LEU A 87 9.78 24.12 7.91
N GLU A 88 10.86 24.67 7.37
CA GLU A 88 11.26 24.45 5.97
C GLU A 88 11.50 22.97 5.68
N TYR A 89 12.22 22.27 6.58
CA TYR A 89 12.41 20.82 6.46
C TYR A 89 11.09 20.04 6.53
N VAL A 90 10.19 20.41 7.46
CA VAL A 90 8.86 19.78 7.59
C VAL A 90 8.06 19.99 6.31
N LEU A 91 8.09 21.19 5.74
CA LEU A 91 7.42 21.50 4.49
C LEU A 91 7.96 20.62 3.35
N GLY A 92 9.28 20.52 3.17
CA GLY A 92 9.88 19.62 2.17
C GLY A 92 9.55 18.14 2.39
N THR A 93 9.38 17.73 3.65
CA THR A 93 8.93 16.38 4.01
C THR A 93 7.47 16.15 3.57
N ILE A 94 6.60 17.14 3.78
CA ILE A 94 5.20 17.10 3.34
C ILE A 94 5.15 17.04 1.81
N ASP A 95 5.89 17.89 1.10
CA ASP A 95 5.94 17.89 -0.36
C ASP A 95 6.37 16.53 -0.91
N SER A 96 7.43 15.95 -0.33
CA SER A 96 7.91 14.61 -0.67
C SER A 96 6.84 13.53 -0.43
N ARG A 97 6.02 13.68 0.61
CA ARG A 97 4.91 12.75 0.91
C ARG A 97 3.76 12.92 -0.08
N VAL A 98 3.36 14.15 -0.37
CA VAL A 98 2.32 14.48 -1.35
C VAL A 98 2.71 13.98 -2.74
N GLU A 99 3.96 14.16 -3.15
CA GLU A 99 4.45 13.65 -4.43
C GLU A 99 4.37 12.12 -4.51
N LYS A 100 4.73 11.42 -3.42
CA LYS A 100 4.61 9.95 -3.34
C LYS A 100 3.16 9.48 -3.46
N LEU A 101 2.23 10.18 -2.81
CA LEU A 101 0.79 9.88 -2.89
C LEU A 101 0.25 10.14 -4.30
N ALA A 102 0.54 11.31 -4.88
CA ALA A 102 0.09 11.69 -6.22
C ALA A 102 0.66 10.80 -7.34
N LYS A 103 1.86 10.23 -7.16
CA LYS A 103 2.43 9.22 -8.08
C LYS A 103 1.84 7.83 -7.86
N GLY A 104 1.40 7.51 -6.64
CA GLY A 104 0.73 6.26 -6.29
C GLY A 104 -0.66 6.09 -6.91
N ASP A 105 -1.36 7.20 -7.18
CA ASP A 105 -2.71 7.19 -7.78
C ASP A 105 -2.74 7.03 -9.32
N LYS A 106 -1.58 6.95 -9.97
CA LYS A 106 -1.46 6.87 -11.45
C LYS A 106 -1.32 5.45 -12.00
N LYS A 107 -1.77 4.42 -11.27
CA LYS A 107 -1.59 3.02 -11.69
C LYS A 107 -2.89 2.34 -12.06
#